data_AF-A0A2V5LQG9-F1
#
_entry.id   AF-A0A2V5LQG9-F1
#
_cell.length_a   1.000
_cell.length_b   1.000
_cell.length_c   1.000
_cell.angle_alpha   90.00
_cell.angle_beta   90.00
_cell.angle_gamma   90.00
#
_symmetry.space_group_name_H-M   'P 1'
#
loop_
_entity.id
_entity.type
_entity.pdbx_description
1 polymer ?
#
loop_
_entity_poly.entity_id
_entity_poly.type
_entity_poly.pdbx_seq_one_letter_code
_entity_poly.pdbx_strand_id
1 'polypeptide(L)'
;AARTSKRLARGLFHAMARFGPKLDREQLLLSRFVGIATELFAISATCSYAQWLLGQGKPADEILSVADYFCRSARMRIDHHFAGTARNADKSGYALVQDLLAGKHALLREGIV
;
A
#
# COMPACT_ATOMS: atom_id res chain seq x y z
N ALA A 1 -11.08 4.63 9.64
CA ALA A 1 -10.36 3.32 9.67
C ALA A 1 -11.28 2.13 9.39
N ALA A 2 -12.35 1.90 10.16
CA ALA A 2 -13.17 0.68 10.06
C ALA A 2 -13.75 0.37 8.66
N ARG A 3 -14.28 1.37 7.94
CA ARG A 3 -14.79 1.18 6.56
C ARG A 3 -13.67 0.71 5.61
N THR A 4 -12.51 1.33 5.69
CA THR A 4 -11.34 1.00 4.87
C THR A 4 -10.81 -0.39 5.19
N SER A 5 -10.78 -0.78 6.47
CA SER A 5 -10.42 -2.13 6.89
C SER A 5 -11.36 -3.19 6.31
N LYS A 6 -12.69 -2.95 6.32
CA LYS A 6 -13.67 -3.83 5.65
C LYS A 6 -13.44 -3.93 4.15
N ARG A 7 -13.10 -2.81 3.49
CA ARG A 7 -12.76 -2.79 2.06
C ARG A 7 -11.48 -3.58 1.76
N LEU A 8 -10.45 -3.43 2.58
CA LEU A 8 -9.20 -4.20 2.50
C LEU A 8 -9.48 -5.70 2.63
N ALA A 9 -10.19 -6.11 3.68
CA ALA A 9 -10.54 -7.50 3.92
C ALA A 9 -11.29 -8.10 2.72
N ARG A 10 -12.33 -7.43 2.21
CA ARG A 10 -13.05 -7.88 1.00
C ARG A 10 -12.14 -8.01 -0.22
N GLY A 11 -11.23 -7.06 -0.43
CA GLY A 11 -10.27 -7.11 -1.54
C GLY A 11 -9.34 -8.31 -1.43
N LEU A 12 -8.79 -8.57 -0.25
CA LEU A 12 -7.93 -9.70 0.02
C LEU A 12 -8.66 -11.04 -0.15
N PHE A 13 -9.88 -11.17 0.40
CA PHE A 13 -10.70 -12.37 0.22
C PHE A 13 -11.04 -12.63 -1.24
N HIS A 14 -11.35 -11.59 -2.01
CA HIS A 14 -11.60 -11.73 -3.44
C HIS A 14 -10.33 -12.18 -4.18
N ALA A 15 -9.15 -11.66 -3.82
CA ALA A 15 -7.88 -12.11 -4.40
C ALA A 15 -7.59 -13.58 -4.04
N MET A 16 -7.81 -13.99 -2.79
CA MET A 16 -7.69 -15.39 -2.36
C MET A 16 -8.62 -16.31 -3.14
N ALA A 17 -9.88 -15.92 -3.33
CA ALA A 17 -10.83 -16.71 -4.11
C ALA A 17 -10.46 -16.80 -5.60
N ARG A 18 -9.92 -15.72 -6.19
CA ARG A 18 -9.54 -15.65 -7.59
C ARG A 18 -8.27 -16.44 -7.92
N PHE A 19 -7.22 -16.27 -7.11
CA PHE A 19 -5.89 -16.82 -7.39
C PHE A 19 -5.63 -18.14 -6.63
N GLY A 20 -6.35 -18.39 -5.55
CA GLY A 20 -6.17 -19.58 -4.71
C GLY A 20 -4.72 -19.70 -4.23
N PRO A 21 -4.13 -20.92 -4.27
CA PRO A 21 -2.75 -21.14 -3.88
C PRO A 21 -1.72 -20.30 -4.64
N LYS A 22 -2.04 -19.83 -5.86
CA LYS A 22 -1.13 -19.02 -6.71
C LYS A 22 -1.04 -17.56 -6.28
N LEU A 23 -1.80 -17.14 -5.27
CA LEU A 23 -1.75 -15.77 -4.75
C LEU A 23 -0.36 -15.41 -4.22
N ASP A 24 0.41 -16.40 -3.75
CA ASP A 24 1.81 -16.26 -3.31
C ASP A 24 2.72 -15.66 -4.40
N ARG A 25 2.41 -15.89 -5.67
CA ARG A 25 3.12 -15.36 -6.84
C ARG A 25 2.70 -13.93 -7.20
N GLU A 26 1.56 -13.46 -6.71
CA GLU A 26 1.02 -12.11 -6.95
C GLU A 26 1.62 -11.11 -5.94
N GLN A 27 2.95 -11.06 -5.85
CA GLN A 27 3.67 -10.31 -4.81
C GLN A 27 3.39 -8.80 -4.83
N LEU A 28 3.26 -8.20 -6.01
CA LEU A 28 2.94 -6.76 -6.14
C LEU A 28 1.52 -6.47 -5.66
N LEU A 29 0.55 -7.37 -5.89
CA LEU A 29 -0.81 -7.23 -5.36
C LEU A 29 -0.81 -7.35 -3.83
N LEU A 30 -0.11 -8.35 -3.29
CA LEU A 30 0.03 -8.55 -1.85
C LEU A 30 0.71 -7.35 -1.18
N SER A 31 1.78 -6.81 -1.78
CA SER A 31 2.48 -5.62 -1.29
C SER A 31 1.54 -4.43 -1.14
N ARG A 32 0.61 -4.22 -2.09
CA ARG A 32 -0.40 -3.15 -1.99
C ARG A 32 -1.38 -3.38 -0.84
N PHE A 33 -1.83 -4.62 -0.62
CA PHE A 33 -2.70 -4.94 0.53
C PHE A 33 -1.97 -4.73 1.86
N VAL A 34 -0.71 -5.15 1.96
CA VAL A 34 0.14 -4.91 3.13
C VAL A 34 0.33 -3.41 3.35
N GLY A 35 0.62 -2.63 2.30
CA GLY A 35 0.72 -1.17 2.38
C GLY A 35 -0.54 -0.53 2.98
N ILE A 36 -1.74 -0.92 2.51
CA ILE A 36 -3.00 -0.43 3.08
C ILE A 36 -3.13 -0.80 4.56
N ALA A 37 -2.77 -2.03 4.94
CA ALA A 37 -2.82 -2.46 6.34
C ALA A 37 -1.87 -1.65 7.22
N THR A 38 -0.65 -1.40 6.75
CA THR A 38 0.37 -0.59 7.43
C THR A 38 -0.13 0.84 7.66
N GLU A 39 -0.73 1.48 6.65
CA GLU A 39 -1.28 2.82 6.80
C GLU A 39 -2.45 2.88 7.79
N LEU A 40 -3.32 1.86 7.79
CA LEU A 40 -4.42 1.77 8.75
C LEU A 40 -3.92 1.58 10.19
N PHE A 41 -2.89 0.75 10.36
CA PHE A 41 -2.22 0.59 11.64
C PHE A 41 -1.61 1.91 12.10
N ALA A 42 -0.87 2.59 11.22
CA ALA A 42 -0.21 3.85 11.55
C ALA A 42 -1.23 4.94 11.94
N ILE A 43 -2.34 5.10 11.20
CA ILE A 43 -3.45 6.00 11.59
C ILE A 43 -3.94 5.68 13.01
N SER A 44 -4.15 4.40 13.30
CA SER A 44 -4.69 3.96 14.59
C SER A 44 -3.69 4.24 15.72
N ALA A 45 -2.41 3.95 15.51
CA ALA A 45 -1.34 4.26 16.45
C ALA A 45 -1.19 5.77 16.70
N THR A 46 -1.23 6.59 15.64
CA THR A 46 -1.18 8.05 15.75
C THR A 46 -2.35 8.59 16.57
N CYS A 47 -3.59 8.15 16.30
CA CYS A 47 -4.74 8.59 17.07
C CYS A 47 -4.66 8.16 18.54
N SER A 48 -4.25 6.94 18.83
CA SER A 48 -4.06 6.45 20.21
C SER A 48 -2.98 7.24 20.95
N TYR A 49 -1.86 7.53 20.29
CA TYR A 49 -0.78 8.31 20.88
C TYR A 49 -1.17 9.77 21.12
N ALA A 50 -1.87 10.39 20.15
CA ALA A 50 -2.42 11.73 20.32
C ALA A 50 -3.37 11.79 21.52
N GLN A 51 -4.27 10.81 21.66
CA GLN A 51 -5.17 10.73 22.80
C GLN A 51 -4.42 10.59 24.14
N TRP A 52 -3.35 9.81 24.17
CA TRP A 52 -2.49 9.66 25.36
C TRP A 52 -1.77 10.96 25.74
N LEU A 53 -1.27 11.72 24.76
CA LEU A 53 -0.67 13.03 25.01
C LEU A 53 -1.68 14.05 25.52
N LEU A 54 -2.89 14.07 24.95
CA LEU A 54 -3.99 14.92 25.43
C LEU A 54 -4.36 14.60 26.87
N GLY A 55 -4.38 13.31 27.25
CA GLY A 55 -4.61 12.87 28.63
C GLY A 55 -3.54 13.32 29.62
N GLN A 56 -2.36 13.72 29.14
CA GLN A 56 -1.27 14.30 29.95
C GLN A 56 -1.29 15.83 30.00
N GLY A 57 -2.32 16.48 29.44
CA GLY A 57 -2.43 17.94 29.44
C GLY A 57 -1.44 18.63 28.50
N LYS A 58 -0.92 17.94 27.48
CA LYS A 58 -0.06 18.52 26.44
C LYS A 58 -0.88 19.43 25.49
N PRO A 59 -0.25 20.39 24.78
CA PRO A 59 -0.95 21.33 23.91
C PRO A 59 -1.77 20.64 22.81
N ALA A 60 -3.10 20.80 22.87
CA ALA A 60 -4.02 20.07 22.02
C ALA A 60 -3.93 20.49 20.55
N ASP A 61 -3.71 21.77 20.30
CA ASP A 61 -3.56 22.37 18.98
C ASP A 61 -2.37 21.77 18.22
N GLU A 62 -1.20 21.69 18.87
CA GLU A 62 0.00 21.10 18.28
C GLU A 62 -0.22 19.61 17.95
N ILE A 63 -0.72 18.84 18.91
CA ILE A 63 -0.94 17.38 18.76
C ILE A 63 -1.93 17.09 17.64
N LEU A 64 -3.08 17.77 17.65
CA LEU A 64 -4.13 17.54 16.67
C LEU A 64 -3.71 17.98 15.27
N SER A 65 -2.95 19.06 15.13
CA SER A 65 -2.46 19.52 13.82
C SER A 65 -1.55 18.47 13.14
N VAL A 66 -0.61 17.89 13.90
CA VAL A 66 0.30 16.85 13.40
C VAL A 66 -0.46 15.56 13.12
N ALA A 67 -1.33 15.14 14.03
CA ALA A 67 -2.12 13.92 13.87
C ALA A 67 -3.07 14.00 12.66
N ASP A 68 -3.73 15.15 12.44
CA ASP A 68 -4.60 15.35 11.28
C ASP A 68 -3.82 15.31 9.97
N TYR A 69 -2.69 16.04 9.90
CA TYR A 69 -1.84 16.02 8.72
C TYR A 69 -1.39 14.60 8.37
N PHE A 70 -0.88 13.86 9.36
CA PHE A 70 -0.47 12.48 9.17
C PHE A 70 -1.64 11.60 8.66
N CYS A 71 -2.80 11.70 9.30
CA CYS A 71 -3.97 10.91 8.92
C CYS A 71 -4.46 11.22 7.50
N ARG A 72 -4.40 12.49 7.07
CA ARG A 72 -4.73 12.89 5.69
C ARG A 72 -3.73 12.33 4.69
N SER A 73 -2.44 12.41 5.02
CA SER A 73 -1.36 11.86 4.20
C SER A 73 -1.47 10.33 4.03
N ALA A 74 -1.73 9.62 5.13
CA ALA A 74 -1.94 8.17 5.14
C ALA A 74 -3.17 7.75 4.30
N ARG A 75 -4.26 8.52 4.34
CA ARG A 75 -5.43 8.27 3.49
C ARG A 75 -5.10 8.38 2.00
N MET A 76 -4.29 9.36 1.60
CA MET A 76 -3.85 9.48 0.20
C MET A 76 -3.02 8.27 -0.25
N ARG A 77 -2.12 7.75 0.61
CA ARG A 77 -1.36 6.51 0.32
C ARG A 77 -2.26 5.28 0.23
N ILE A 78 -3.24 5.16 1.14
CA ILE A 78 -4.27 4.10 1.09
C ILE A 78 -5.01 4.12 -0.26
N ASP A 79 -5.45 5.30 -0.70
CA ASP A 79 -6.18 5.45 -1.95
C ASP A 79 -5.29 5.11 -3.16
N HIS A 80 -4.02 5.49 -3.13
CA HIS A 80 -3.03 5.09 -4.13
C HIS A 80 -2.86 3.57 -4.20
N HIS A 81 -2.67 2.90 -3.07
CA HIS A 81 -2.56 1.44 -3.04
C HIS A 81 -3.82 0.74 -3.56
N PHE A 82 -5.01 1.21 -3.16
CA PHE A 82 -6.27 0.68 -3.69
C PHE A 82 -6.44 0.92 -5.19
N ALA A 83 -6.02 2.07 -5.71
CA ALA A 83 -6.04 2.30 -7.15
C ALA A 83 -5.11 1.31 -7.87
N GLY A 84 -3.94 1.05 -7.29
CA GLY A 84 -2.94 0.12 -7.81
C GLY A 84 -3.38 -1.35 -7.86
N THR A 85 -4.40 -1.77 -7.12
CA THR A 85 -4.90 -3.16 -7.21
C THR A 85 -5.63 -3.43 -8.52
N ALA A 86 -6.16 -2.40 -9.18
CA ALA A 86 -6.89 -2.51 -10.45
C ALA A 86 -6.16 -1.82 -11.63
N ARG A 87 -5.46 -0.71 -11.36
CA ARG A 87 -4.74 0.09 -12.36
C ARG A 87 -3.25 -0.02 -12.10
N ASN A 88 -2.58 -0.95 -12.79
CA ASN A 88 -1.15 -1.18 -12.69
C ASN A 88 -0.58 -1.70 -14.00
N ALA A 89 0.75 -1.68 -14.10
CA ALA A 89 1.51 -2.21 -15.23
C ALA A 89 2.20 -3.54 -14.88
N ASP A 90 1.70 -4.28 -13.88
CA ASP A 90 2.42 -5.43 -13.31
C ASP A 90 2.66 -6.51 -14.37
N LYS A 91 1.65 -6.81 -15.18
CA LYS A 91 1.74 -7.82 -16.25
C LYS A 91 2.66 -7.40 -17.40
N SER A 92 2.53 -6.15 -17.86
CA SER A 92 3.39 -5.64 -18.94
C SER A 92 4.83 -5.49 -18.47
N GLY A 93 5.05 -5.07 -17.22
CA GLY A 93 6.36 -5.03 -16.59
C GLY A 93 6.98 -6.42 -16.49
N TYR A 94 6.22 -7.42 -16.04
CA TYR A 94 6.71 -8.80 -16.02
C TYR A 94 7.09 -9.32 -17.41
N ALA A 95 6.25 -9.08 -18.42
CA ALA A 95 6.54 -9.47 -19.80
C ALA A 95 7.83 -8.80 -20.34
N LEU A 96 7.99 -7.50 -20.08
CA LEU A 96 9.19 -6.76 -20.45
C LEU A 96 10.45 -7.34 -19.78
N VAL A 97 10.38 -7.70 -18.49
CA VAL A 97 11.49 -8.35 -17.79
C VAL A 97 11.82 -9.71 -18.42
N GLN A 98 10.81 -10.50 -18.81
CA GLN A 98 11.05 -11.77 -19.51
C GLN A 98 11.74 -11.57 -20.87
N ASP A 99 11.30 -10.57 -21.65
CA ASP A 99 11.92 -10.24 -22.93
C ASP A 99 13.36 -9.72 -22.77
N LEU A 100 13.60 -8.91 -21.75
CA LEU A 100 14.94 -8.49 -21.35
C LEU A 100 15.81 -9.71 -21.06
N LEU A 101 15.37 -10.62 -20.18
CA LEU A 101 16.12 -11.82 -19.80
C LEU A 101 16.37 -12.77 -20.98
N ALA A 102 15.42 -12.87 -21.92
CA ALA A 102 15.55 -13.64 -23.15
C ALA A 102 16.49 -13.01 -24.20
N GLY A 103 17.10 -11.85 -23.90
CA GLY A 103 18.06 -11.19 -24.78
C GLY A 103 17.44 -10.42 -25.95
N LYS A 104 16.11 -10.28 -25.99
CA LYS A 104 15.40 -9.58 -27.10
C LYS A 104 15.71 -8.08 -27.17
N HIS A 105 16.24 -7.52 -26.09
CA HIS A 105 16.65 -6.11 -25.98
C HIS A 105 18.17 -5.97 -25.81
N ALA A 106 18.97 -6.80 -26.49
CA ALA A 106 20.43 -6.78 -26.39
C ALA A 106 21.05 -5.40 -26.70
N LEU A 107 20.49 -4.67 -27.67
CA LEU A 107 20.92 -3.32 -28.05
C LEU A 107 20.81 -2.29 -26.91
N LEU A 108 19.89 -2.50 -25.96
CA LEU A 108 19.72 -1.60 -24.81
C LEU A 108 20.64 -1.95 -23.63
N ARG A 109 21.31 -3.11 -23.67
CA ARG A 109 22.27 -3.52 -22.64
C ARG A 109 23.68 -2.95 -22.89
N GLU A 110 23.99 -2.61 -24.14
CA GLU A 110 25.25 -1.94 -24.48
C GLU A 110 25.21 -0.50 -23.96
N GLY A 111 25.85 -0.25 -22.82
CA GLY A 111 26.01 1.08 -22.23
C GLY A 111 25.29 1.33 -20.90
N ILE A 112 24.55 0.35 -20.37
CA ILE A 112 24.09 0.37 -18.99
C ILE A 112 25.23 -0.20 -18.13
N VAL A 113 25.94 0.68 -17.41
CA VAL A 113 26.99 0.36 -16.43
C VAL A 113 26.37 0.30 -15.04
#